data_AF-A0A932CUH5-F1
#
_entry.id   AF-A0A932CUH5-F1
#
_cell.length_a   1.000
_cell.length_b   1.000
_cell.length_c   1.000
_cell.angle_alpha   90.00
_cell.angle_beta   90.00
_cell.angle_gamma   90.00
#
_symmetry.space_group_name_H-M   'P 1'
#
loop_
_entity.id
_entity.type
_entity.pdbx_description
1 polymer ?
#
loop_
_entity_poly.entity_id
_entity_poly.type
_entity_poly.pdbx_seq_one_letter_code
_entity_poly.pdbx_strand_id
1 'polypeptide(L)'
;MEGKVMAIPWQAGIALALAGCSQPDLGSVEPEVLQGTTLRLYQPTDDAVDLLVLVDDSLSMELEQENLTRNFGVLVETLTSPADEDGDGKPDHAPVQDLHVGIISTDMGAAGFPVCDGGPAGDDGMLQHSPTTEGCAGDYPTFLSYRAGDDPSAMDRDFACLATLGTDGCGFEQQLEAVTKALTTHANGANAGFLREDSLLAILLVTDEEDCSVAEDRPGWQDFFDTRIRGDVPKELRCYELGPQFLASVESYAQQILALRPDHPERIVMAGIVGVPLGEPCAAGDYDCLLALPSMQLVPDSSGQRLEPGCSVPGLGRADPPRRIVETIRQVDDGGGAGIVRSICEADFRPALEAISSLIQSKFDGACLARRLQPDADGRVECRVVETLATGDRCPAGRIDLGLDARDDRQCQVCQIGDGTRDRLRDEIGTDLGACADPAASGDYWRYVSETSRCPSGQIQFEGRAVAQSGSDVRLECLSAVGGPLEP
;
A
#
# COMPACT_ATOMS: atom_id res chain seq x y z
N MET A 1 98.94 9.80 65.96
CA MET A 1 98.51 10.07 64.58
C MET A 1 97.03 9.71 64.54
N GLU A 2 96.23 10.58 65.14
CA GLU A 2 95.32 11.55 64.46
C GLU A 2 94.07 10.82 63.96
N GLY A 3 92.82 11.11 64.34
CA GLY A 3 92.12 12.02 65.25
C GLY A 3 90.62 11.67 65.12
N LYS A 4 89.85 11.40 66.19
CA LYS A 4 88.89 12.31 66.88
C LYS A 4 88.03 13.20 65.93
N VAL A 5 86.71 13.42 66.03
CA VAL A 5 85.69 13.28 67.11
C VAL A 5 84.27 13.72 66.60
N MET A 6 83.21 13.48 67.42
CA MET A 6 81.87 14.14 67.54
C MET A 6 80.74 13.79 66.54
N ALA A 7 79.45 13.71 66.91
CA ALA A 7 78.72 13.70 68.19
C ALA A 7 77.26 13.18 67.98
N ILE A 8 76.58 12.96 69.10
CA ILE A 8 75.32 12.24 69.40
C ILE A 8 74.08 13.22 69.40
N PRO A 9 72.83 12.97 69.91
CA PRO A 9 71.85 11.83 69.96
C PRO A 9 70.34 12.23 69.65
N TRP A 10 69.38 11.29 69.90
CA TRP A 10 67.94 11.41 70.30
C TRP A 10 66.80 11.07 69.30
N GLN A 11 66.12 9.95 69.63
CA GLN A 11 64.66 9.73 69.79
C GLN A 11 63.67 9.54 68.61
N ALA A 12 62.91 8.45 68.79
CA ALA A 12 61.46 8.26 68.61
C ALA A 12 60.87 7.98 67.22
N GLY A 13 59.96 7.00 67.17
CA GLY A 13 58.97 6.91 66.11
C GLY A 13 58.50 5.49 65.79
N ILE A 14 57.43 5.05 66.44
CA ILE A 14 56.61 3.89 66.06
C ILE A 14 56.15 4.06 64.60
N ALA A 15 56.39 3.07 63.74
CA ALA A 15 55.79 2.99 62.42
C ALA A 15 54.78 1.82 62.39
N LEU A 16 53.51 2.19 62.33
CA LEU A 16 52.35 1.32 62.08
C LEU A 16 52.61 0.39 60.88
N ALA A 17 52.37 -0.90 61.06
CA ALA A 17 52.08 -1.81 59.96
C ALA A 17 50.69 -1.45 59.41
N LEU A 18 50.63 -0.63 58.36
CA LEU A 18 49.43 -0.50 57.55
C LEU A 18 49.26 -1.80 56.77
N ALA A 19 48.12 -2.46 57.01
CA ALA A 19 47.64 -3.56 56.20
C ALA A 19 47.61 -3.11 54.73
N GLY A 20 48.38 -3.78 53.87
CA GLY A 20 48.27 -3.60 52.44
C GLY A 20 46.90 -4.07 51.98
N CYS A 21 46.10 -3.16 51.43
CA CYS A 21 44.94 -3.53 50.63
C CYS A 21 45.45 -4.23 49.37
N SER A 22 45.09 -5.50 49.17
CA SER A 22 45.12 -6.14 47.86
C SER A 22 44.17 -5.38 46.95
N GLN A 23 44.70 -4.56 46.03
CA GLN A 23 43.88 -4.02 44.95
C GLN A 23 43.43 -5.20 44.08
N PRO A 24 42.12 -5.37 43.81
CA PRO A 24 41.67 -6.26 42.77
C PRO A 24 42.27 -5.79 41.45
N ASP A 25 42.80 -6.73 40.67
CA ASP A 25 43.22 -6.47 39.30
C ASP A 25 41.94 -6.16 38.50
N LEU A 26 41.74 -4.87 38.19
CA LEU A 26 40.64 -4.45 37.35
C LEU A 26 41.03 -4.83 35.91
N GLY A 27 40.57 -6.01 35.48
CA GLY A 27 40.61 -6.39 34.08
C GLY A 27 40.00 -5.27 33.23
N SER A 28 40.63 -4.98 32.09
CA SER A 28 40.08 -4.03 31.13
C SER A 28 38.69 -4.50 30.71
N VAL A 29 37.65 -3.78 31.12
CA VAL A 29 36.35 -3.86 30.47
C VAL A 29 36.54 -3.15 29.15
N GLU A 30 36.69 -3.90 28.05
CA GLU A 30 36.50 -3.33 26.72
C GLU A 30 35.01 -2.98 26.62
N PRO A 31 34.64 -1.68 26.58
CA PRO A 31 33.25 -1.31 26.50
C PRO A 31 32.73 -1.71 25.12
N GLU A 32 31.77 -2.62 25.10
CA GLU A 32 31.02 -2.92 23.90
C GLU A 32 30.08 -1.74 23.63
N VAL A 33 30.32 -1.03 22.53
CA VAL A 33 29.53 0.16 22.19
C VAL A 33 28.39 -0.26 21.26
N LEU A 34 27.18 -0.27 21.79
CA LEU A 34 25.96 -0.33 20.99
C LEU A 34 25.83 0.99 20.19
N GLN A 35 25.96 0.92 18.86
CA GLN A 35 25.57 2.02 17.99
C GLN A 35 24.10 1.83 17.60
N GLY A 36 23.22 2.52 18.30
CA GLY A 36 21.81 2.61 17.94
C GLY A 36 21.60 3.65 16.86
N THR A 37 20.97 3.27 15.74
CA THR A 37 20.37 4.25 14.82
C THR A 37 18.86 4.16 14.95
N THR A 38 18.25 5.26 15.37
CA THR A 38 16.79 5.37 15.33
C THR A 38 16.36 5.55 13.88
N LEU A 39 15.53 4.62 13.40
CA LEU A 39 14.92 4.66 12.07
C LEU A 39 13.41 4.66 12.30
N ARG A 40 12.75 5.79 12.08
CA ARG A 40 11.28 5.82 12.13
C ARG A 40 10.74 4.94 11.02
N LEU A 41 10.26 3.75 11.38
CA LEU A 41 9.50 2.89 10.48
C LEU A 41 8.04 3.17 10.79
N TYR A 42 7.35 3.76 9.83
CA TYR A 42 5.92 3.96 9.90
C TYR A 42 5.25 2.85 9.07
N GLN A 43 4.34 2.11 9.68
CA GLN A 43 3.67 0.95 9.08
C GLN A 43 2.20 0.89 9.55
N PRO A 44 1.27 0.40 8.72
CA PRO A 44 -0.17 0.54 8.99
C PRO A 44 -0.54 -0.19 10.28
N THR A 45 -1.36 0.44 11.12
CA THR A 45 -1.79 -0.08 12.43
C THR A 45 -2.80 -1.21 12.32
N ASP A 46 -3.49 -1.31 11.18
CA ASP A 46 -4.52 -2.29 10.90
C ASP A 46 -4.35 -2.75 9.45
N ASP A 47 -4.52 -4.04 9.17
CA ASP A 47 -4.58 -4.60 7.80
C ASP A 47 -5.87 -4.09 7.12
N ALA A 48 -5.99 -2.76 6.96
CA ALA A 48 -7.18 -2.04 6.57
C ALA A 48 -7.06 -1.56 5.13
N VAL A 49 -8.10 -1.81 4.36
CA VAL A 49 -8.18 -1.47 2.93
C VAL A 49 -9.41 -0.61 2.68
N ASP A 50 -9.22 0.52 2.01
CA ASP A 50 -10.33 1.27 1.39
C ASP A 50 -10.27 1.02 -0.11
N LEU A 51 -11.21 0.24 -0.63
CA LEU A 51 -11.34 -0.08 -2.05
C LEU A 51 -12.42 0.79 -2.67
N LEU A 52 -12.03 1.73 -3.52
CA LEU A 52 -12.93 2.49 -4.38
C LEU A 52 -13.06 1.77 -5.72
N VAL A 53 -14.26 1.34 -6.06
CA VAL A 53 -14.58 0.74 -7.37
C VAL A 53 -15.33 1.77 -8.20
N LEU A 54 -14.74 2.20 -9.30
CA LEU A 54 -15.43 2.97 -10.32
C LEU A 54 -15.96 2.00 -11.37
N VAL A 55 -17.27 2.06 -11.61
CA VAL A 55 -17.96 1.24 -12.60
C VAL A 55 -18.56 2.16 -13.65
N ASP A 56 -18.20 1.94 -14.90
CA ASP A 56 -18.79 2.62 -16.03
C ASP A 56 -20.25 2.18 -16.23
N ASP A 57 -21.13 3.17 -16.33
CA ASP A 57 -22.57 3.05 -16.46
C ASP A 57 -23.09 3.49 -17.84
N SER A 58 -22.22 3.44 -18.85
CA SER A 58 -22.56 3.68 -20.25
C SER A 58 -23.31 2.51 -20.90
N LEU A 59 -23.84 2.77 -22.11
CA LEU A 59 -24.72 1.86 -22.85
C LEU A 59 -24.13 0.47 -23.18
N SER A 60 -22.81 0.33 -23.21
CA SER A 60 -22.13 -0.92 -23.59
C SER A 60 -21.77 -1.81 -22.40
N MET A 61 -21.86 -1.32 -21.17
CA MET A 61 -21.28 -1.96 -19.98
C MET A 61 -22.12 -3.06 -19.31
N GLU A 62 -23.27 -3.44 -19.87
CA GLU A 62 -24.18 -4.41 -19.24
C GLU A 62 -23.49 -5.75 -18.94
N LEU A 63 -22.75 -6.31 -19.92
CA LEU A 63 -22.11 -7.62 -19.78
C LEU A 63 -20.90 -7.57 -18.84
N GLU A 64 -20.16 -6.46 -18.87
CA GLU A 64 -18.99 -6.18 -18.06
C GLU A 64 -19.39 -5.99 -16.58
N GLN A 65 -20.49 -5.28 -16.30
CA GLN A 65 -21.07 -5.16 -14.96
C GLN A 65 -21.52 -6.53 -14.42
N GLU A 66 -22.19 -7.35 -15.24
CA GLU A 66 -22.54 -8.72 -14.83
C GLU A 66 -21.31 -9.60 -14.56
N ASN A 67 -20.22 -9.43 -15.33
CA ASN A 67 -18.98 -10.18 -15.16
C ASN A 67 -18.27 -9.76 -13.86
N LEU A 68 -18.19 -8.46 -13.61
CA LEU A 68 -17.65 -7.90 -12.37
C LEU A 68 -18.41 -8.42 -11.15
N THR A 69 -19.74 -8.27 -11.13
CA THR A 69 -20.57 -8.67 -9.99
C THR A 69 -20.58 -10.18 -9.74
N ARG A 70 -20.45 -11.02 -10.78
CA ARG A 70 -20.29 -12.48 -10.61
C ARG A 70 -18.97 -12.88 -9.95
N ASN A 71 -17.92 -12.10 -10.15
CA ASN A 71 -16.56 -12.50 -9.80
C ASN A 71 -15.96 -11.69 -8.63
N PHE A 72 -16.61 -10.61 -8.19
CA PHE A 72 -16.08 -9.75 -7.13
C PHE A 72 -15.81 -10.49 -5.82
N GLY A 73 -16.62 -11.50 -5.49
CA GLY A 73 -16.39 -12.39 -4.35
C GLY A 73 -15.00 -13.00 -4.31
N VAL A 74 -14.36 -13.25 -5.46
CA VAL A 74 -12.96 -13.75 -5.50
C VAL A 74 -11.98 -12.74 -4.90
N LEU A 75 -12.16 -11.45 -5.18
CA LEU A 75 -11.34 -10.39 -4.60
C LEU A 75 -11.54 -10.35 -3.09
N VAL A 76 -12.80 -10.33 -2.64
CA VAL A 76 -13.13 -10.27 -1.20
C VAL A 76 -12.61 -11.49 -0.46
N GLU A 77 -12.81 -12.69 -0.99
CA GLU A 77 -12.32 -13.95 -0.41
C GLU A 77 -10.80 -13.98 -0.36
N THR A 78 -10.12 -13.59 -1.44
CA THR A 78 -8.66 -13.53 -1.46
C THR A 78 -8.18 -12.60 -0.35
N LEU A 79 -8.66 -11.36 -0.28
CA LEU A 79 -8.23 -10.37 0.72
C LEU A 79 -8.50 -10.82 2.17
N THR A 80 -9.67 -11.40 2.44
CA THR A 80 -10.13 -11.69 3.81
C THR A 80 -9.80 -13.09 4.30
N SER A 81 -9.58 -14.03 3.38
CA SER A 81 -9.29 -15.45 3.61
C SER A 81 -8.23 -15.96 2.62
N PRO A 82 -6.99 -15.42 2.65
CA PRO A 82 -5.92 -15.81 1.75
C PRO A 82 -5.64 -17.31 1.76
N ALA A 83 -5.28 -17.83 0.58
CA ALA A 83 -4.94 -19.23 0.42
C ALA A 83 -3.61 -19.60 1.10
N ASP A 84 -3.46 -20.88 1.39
CA ASP A 84 -2.24 -21.57 1.78
C ASP A 84 -1.80 -22.38 0.54
N GLU A 85 -1.11 -21.73 -0.39
CA GLU A 85 -0.69 -22.33 -1.66
C GLU A 85 0.47 -23.31 -1.46
N ASP A 86 1.34 -23.09 -0.46
CA ASP A 86 2.48 -23.95 -0.17
C ASP A 86 2.14 -25.17 0.72
N GLY A 87 0.95 -25.17 1.32
CA GLY A 87 0.38 -26.26 2.10
C GLY A 87 1.02 -26.43 3.47
N ASP A 88 1.65 -25.39 4.03
CA ASP A 88 2.30 -25.42 5.33
C ASP A 88 1.32 -25.33 6.52
N GLY A 89 0.02 -25.13 6.23
CA GLY A 89 -1.05 -24.99 7.19
C GLY A 89 -1.33 -23.54 7.60
N LYS A 90 -0.73 -22.55 6.92
CA LYS A 90 -0.93 -21.12 7.14
C LYS A 90 -1.18 -20.39 5.83
N PRO A 91 -2.00 -19.34 5.83
CA PRO A 91 -2.13 -18.48 4.67
C PRO A 91 -0.77 -17.85 4.28
N ASP A 92 -0.50 -17.77 2.97
CA ASP A 92 0.71 -17.13 2.44
C ASP A 92 0.76 -15.62 2.72
N HIS A 93 -0.43 -15.02 2.86
CA HIS A 93 -0.64 -13.60 3.07
C HIS A 93 -1.41 -13.35 4.38
N ALA A 94 -1.18 -12.20 5.01
CA ALA A 94 -2.00 -11.79 6.15
C ALA A 94 -3.43 -11.43 5.66
N PRO A 95 -4.50 -11.92 6.32
CA PRO A 95 -5.86 -11.53 5.98
C PRO A 95 -6.13 -10.07 6.35
N VAL A 96 -6.78 -9.34 5.43
CA VAL A 96 -7.33 -8.00 5.66
C VAL A 96 -8.34 -8.07 6.80
N GLN A 97 -8.18 -7.18 7.79
CA GLN A 97 -8.96 -7.17 9.02
C GLN A 97 -10.13 -6.17 8.98
N ASP A 98 -10.01 -5.10 8.18
CA ASP A 98 -11.05 -4.06 8.07
C ASP A 98 -11.10 -3.49 6.64
N LEU A 99 -12.13 -3.87 5.88
CA LEU A 99 -12.29 -3.52 4.47
C LEU A 99 -13.50 -2.58 4.29
N HIS A 100 -13.27 -1.43 3.67
CA HIS A 100 -14.33 -0.58 3.12
C HIS A 100 -14.38 -0.75 1.59
N VAL A 101 -15.58 -0.89 1.03
CA VAL A 101 -15.80 -0.90 -0.42
C VAL A 101 -16.79 0.20 -0.79
N GLY A 102 -16.31 1.19 -1.54
CA GLY A 102 -17.12 2.27 -2.10
C GLY A 102 -17.31 2.08 -3.60
N ILE A 103 -18.49 2.40 -4.12
CA ILE A 103 -18.81 2.31 -5.54
C ILE A 103 -19.13 3.71 -6.07
N ILE A 104 -18.55 4.12 -7.20
CA ILE A 104 -18.89 5.34 -7.93
C ILE A 104 -19.12 5.02 -9.41
N SER A 105 -19.82 5.91 -10.12
CA SER A 105 -20.00 5.84 -11.57
C SER A 105 -19.00 6.75 -12.31
N THR A 106 -19.00 6.64 -13.64
CA THR A 106 -18.33 7.58 -14.55
C THR A 106 -19.11 8.88 -14.78
N ASP A 107 -20.38 8.94 -14.36
CA ASP A 107 -21.28 10.04 -14.67
C ASP A 107 -20.99 11.28 -13.81
N MET A 108 -20.26 12.22 -14.39
CA MET A 108 -20.01 13.56 -13.83
C MET A 108 -20.99 14.62 -14.38
N GLY A 109 -21.98 14.18 -15.15
CA GLY A 109 -22.87 15.03 -15.91
C GLY A 109 -22.15 15.80 -17.01
N ALA A 110 -22.90 16.73 -17.60
CA ALA A 110 -22.44 17.54 -18.71
C ALA A 110 -22.69 19.03 -18.48
N ALA A 111 -22.43 19.53 -17.26
CA ALA A 111 -22.52 20.95 -16.91
C ALA A 111 -23.83 21.66 -17.28
N GLY A 112 -24.94 20.91 -17.31
CA GLY A 112 -26.28 21.38 -17.65
C GLY A 112 -26.61 21.42 -19.14
N PHE A 113 -25.71 20.90 -20.00
CA PHE A 113 -26.03 20.67 -21.41
C PHE A 113 -26.94 19.44 -21.56
N PRO A 114 -27.95 19.49 -22.46
CA PRO A 114 -28.92 18.42 -22.65
C PRO A 114 -28.35 17.29 -23.53
N VAL A 115 -27.20 16.76 -23.13
CA VAL A 115 -26.45 15.70 -23.84
C VAL A 115 -26.33 14.42 -23.01
N CYS A 116 -26.70 14.52 -21.73
CA CYS A 116 -26.80 13.43 -20.78
C CYS A 116 -28.14 13.56 -20.04
N ASP A 117 -28.78 12.42 -19.78
CA ASP A 117 -29.87 12.34 -18.82
C ASP A 117 -29.25 12.41 -17.40
N GLY A 118 -30.01 12.81 -16.35
CA GLY A 118 -29.46 12.91 -14.98
C GLY A 118 -29.07 14.32 -14.49
N GLY A 119 -29.11 15.33 -15.36
CA GLY A 119 -28.94 16.74 -14.96
C GLY A 119 -27.49 17.24 -14.99
N PRO A 120 -27.20 18.42 -14.41
CA PRO A 120 -25.94 19.11 -14.67
C PRO A 120 -24.69 18.49 -14.05
N ALA A 121 -24.83 17.63 -13.04
CA ALA A 121 -23.72 17.11 -12.24
C ALA A 121 -23.58 15.58 -12.25
N GLY A 122 -24.51 14.85 -12.90
CA GLY A 122 -24.53 13.39 -12.84
C GLY A 122 -24.55 12.90 -11.39
N ASP A 123 -23.73 11.89 -11.10
CA ASP A 123 -23.48 11.36 -9.76
C ASP A 123 -22.36 12.11 -9.02
N ASP A 124 -21.62 12.98 -9.69
CA ASP A 124 -20.66 13.94 -9.12
C ASP A 124 -19.49 13.29 -8.34
N GLY A 125 -19.26 11.99 -8.49
CA GLY A 125 -18.29 11.24 -7.68
C GLY A 125 -18.78 10.96 -6.25
N MET A 126 -20.10 11.05 -6.00
CA MET A 126 -20.71 10.60 -4.75
C MET A 126 -20.87 9.07 -4.77
N LEU A 127 -20.69 8.45 -3.61
CA LEU A 127 -20.79 6.99 -3.47
C LEU A 127 -22.22 6.48 -3.68
N GLN A 128 -22.33 5.42 -4.46
CA GLN A 128 -23.57 4.72 -4.79
C GLN A 128 -24.05 3.91 -3.60
N HIS A 129 -25.32 4.11 -3.22
CA HIS A 129 -25.90 3.51 -2.01
C HIS A 129 -27.41 3.27 -2.11
N SER A 130 -28.06 3.60 -3.22
CA SER A 130 -29.50 3.40 -3.45
C SER A 130 -29.72 2.72 -4.81
N PRO A 131 -29.57 1.38 -4.88
CA PRO A 131 -29.61 0.66 -6.15
C PRO A 131 -31.04 0.56 -6.71
N THR A 132 -31.14 0.40 -8.03
CA THR A 132 -32.41 0.21 -8.74
C THR A 132 -32.70 -1.26 -9.07
N THR A 133 -31.73 -2.15 -8.81
CA THR A 133 -31.78 -3.58 -9.11
C THR A 133 -32.87 -4.32 -8.34
N GLU A 134 -33.67 -5.12 -9.04
CA GLU A 134 -34.75 -5.90 -8.42
C GLU A 134 -34.20 -6.93 -7.41
N GLY A 135 -34.82 -6.99 -6.23
CA GLY A 135 -34.42 -7.91 -5.16
C GLY A 135 -33.38 -7.34 -4.18
N CYS A 136 -32.83 -6.17 -4.46
CA CYS A 136 -31.94 -5.44 -3.56
C CYS A 136 -32.72 -4.61 -2.52
N ALA A 137 -32.05 -4.27 -1.41
CA ALA A 137 -32.58 -3.27 -0.49
C ALA A 137 -32.65 -1.90 -1.18
N GLY A 138 -33.61 -1.06 -0.77
CA GLY A 138 -33.77 0.28 -1.37
C GLY A 138 -32.63 1.25 -1.04
N ASP A 139 -31.94 1.02 0.08
CA ASP A 139 -30.80 1.81 0.54
C ASP A 139 -29.79 0.92 1.26
N TYR A 140 -28.51 1.28 1.12
CA TYR A 140 -27.34 0.69 1.76
C TYR A 140 -26.55 1.78 2.50
N PRO A 141 -25.61 1.40 3.39
CA PRO A 141 -24.60 2.34 3.86
C PRO A 141 -23.83 2.95 2.68
N THR A 142 -23.34 4.19 2.85
CA THR A 142 -22.58 4.92 1.81
C THR A 142 -21.38 4.15 1.26
N PHE A 143 -20.82 3.23 2.04
CA PHE A 143 -19.84 2.24 1.59
C PHE A 143 -20.06 0.94 2.37
N LEU A 144 -19.77 -0.19 1.74
CA LEU A 144 -19.83 -1.50 2.39
C LEU A 144 -18.66 -1.65 3.35
N SER A 145 -18.88 -2.33 4.46
CA SER A 145 -17.85 -2.55 5.49
C SER A 145 -17.78 -4.04 5.84
N TYR A 146 -16.56 -4.55 5.97
CA TYR A 146 -16.25 -5.87 6.48
C TYR A 146 -15.23 -5.73 7.60
N ARG A 147 -15.44 -6.47 8.70
CA ARG A 147 -14.45 -6.66 9.76
C ARG A 147 -14.16 -8.13 9.97
N ALA A 148 -12.96 -8.44 10.44
CA ALA A 148 -12.57 -9.79 10.78
C ALA A 148 -13.61 -10.47 11.69
N GLY A 149 -14.13 -11.61 11.22
CA GLY A 149 -15.20 -12.36 11.89
C GLY A 149 -16.59 -12.16 11.28
N ASP A 150 -16.77 -11.17 10.40
CA ASP A 150 -17.96 -11.05 9.55
C ASP A 150 -17.99 -12.14 8.47
N ASP A 151 -19.15 -12.33 7.85
CA ASP A 151 -19.32 -13.21 6.68
C ASP A 151 -18.95 -12.44 5.40
N PRO A 152 -17.84 -12.75 4.70
CA PRO A 152 -17.43 -12.02 3.51
C PRO A 152 -18.45 -12.13 2.36
N SER A 153 -19.24 -13.21 2.33
CA SER A 153 -20.27 -13.40 1.30
C SER A 153 -21.43 -12.40 1.40
N ALA A 154 -21.62 -11.75 2.56
CA ALA A 154 -22.60 -10.67 2.69
C ALA A 154 -22.17 -9.43 1.90
N MET A 155 -20.90 -9.06 1.99
CA MET A 155 -20.35 -7.94 1.23
C MET A 155 -20.43 -8.20 -0.29
N ASP A 156 -20.15 -9.42 -0.73
CA ASP A 156 -20.27 -9.79 -2.15
C ASP A 156 -21.70 -9.61 -2.70
N ARG A 157 -22.71 -10.07 -1.95
CA ARG A 157 -24.12 -9.87 -2.33
C ARG A 157 -24.52 -8.40 -2.38
N ASP A 158 -24.11 -7.62 -1.38
CA ASP A 158 -24.43 -6.20 -1.30
C ASP A 158 -23.69 -5.40 -2.40
N PHE A 159 -22.46 -5.81 -2.72
CA PHE A 159 -21.70 -5.25 -3.84
C PHE A 159 -22.41 -5.50 -5.17
N ALA A 160 -22.91 -6.71 -5.42
CA ALA A 160 -23.65 -7.01 -6.65
C ALA A 160 -24.88 -6.10 -6.83
N CYS A 161 -25.54 -5.73 -5.73
CA CYS A 161 -26.64 -4.77 -5.75
C CYS A 161 -26.20 -3.36 -6.13
N LEU A 162 -25.07 -2.89 -5.61
CA LEU A 162 -24.59 -1.51 -5.79
C LEU A 162 -23.75 -1.29 -7.06
N ALA A 163 -23.07 -2.32 -7.56
CA ALA A 163 -22.22 -2.23 -8.75
C ALA A 163 -22.98 -2.49 -10.07
N THR A 164 -24.26 -2.86 -10.00
CA THR A 164 -25.17 -2.91 -11.15
C THR A 164 -25.85 -1.54 -11.28
N LEU A 165 -25.16 -0.58 -11.90
CA LEU A 165 -25.60 0.81 -12.00
C LEU A 165 -26.66 1.02 -13.09
N GLY A 166 -26.69 0.10 -14.06
CA GLY A 166 -27.42 0.30 -15.31
C GLY A 166 -26.52 0.95 -16.36
N THR A 167 -27.15 1.40 -17.43
CA THR A 167 -26.46 1.81 -18.66
C THR A 167 -26.91 3.19 -19.17
N ASP A 168 -27.54 3.98 -18.29
CA ASP A 168 -28.16 5.28 -18.62
C ASP A 168 -27.25 6.47 -18.29
N GLY A 169 -25.98 6.21 -17.92
CA GLY A 169 -25.00 7.22 -17.56
C GLY A 169 -24.66 8.19 -18.67
N CYS A 170 -24.11 9.33 -18.30
CA CYS A 170 -23.63 10.32 -19.24
C CYS A 170 -22.52 9.75 -20.14
N GLY A 171 -22.77 9.68 -21.45
CA GLY A 171 -21.75 9.22 -22.41
C GLY A 171 -20.58 10.21 -22.66
N PHE A 172 -20.23 11.01 -21.66
CA PHE A 172 -18.95 11.72 -21.56
C PHE A 172 -18.33 11.26 -20.25
N GLU A 173 -17.56 10.19 -20.33
CA GLU A 173 -17.06 9.44 -19.20
C GLU A 173 -15.90 10.20 -18.55
N GLN A 174 -15.99 10.46 -17.25
CA GLN A 174 -15.00 11.26 -16.53
C GLN A 174 -14.46 10.50 -15.33
N GLN A 175 -13.85 9.35 -15.60
CA GLN A 175 -13.32 8.38 -14.65
C GLN A 175 -12.39 9.04 -13.63
N LEU A 176 -11.39 9.80 -14.12
CA LEU A 176 -10.35 10.39 -13.29
C LEU A 176 -10.89 11.54 -12.42
N GLU A 177 -11.82 12.34 -12.94
CA GLU A 177 -12.50 13.38 -12.17
C GLU A 177 -13.40 12.77 -11.09
N ALA A 178 -14.19 11.75 -11.44
CA ALA A 178 -15.07 11.06 -10.50
C ALA A 178 -14.30 10.45 -9.33
N VAL A 179 -13.21 9.72 -9.60
CA VAL A 179 -12.30 9.18 -8.57
C VAL A 179 -11.74 10.30 -7.70
N THR A 180 -11.25 11.38 -8.32
CA THR A 180 -10.62 12.48 -7.59
C THR A 180 -11.61 13.19 -6.69
N LYS A 181 -12.81 13.53 -7.18
CA LYS A 181 -13.85 14.18 -6.37
C LYS A 181 -14.34 13.27 -5.26
N ALA A 182 -14.50 11.97 -5.52
CA ALA A 182 -14.90 11.01 -4.51
C ALA A 182 -13.94 11.00 -3.30
N LEU A 183 -12.64 11.09 -3.56
CA LEU A 183 -11.56 10.99 -2.58
C LEU A 183 -11.08 12.33 -2.02
N THR A 184 -11.52 13.46 -2.59
CA THR A 184 -11.12 14.81 -2.16
C THR A 184 -12.34 15.68 -1.82
N THR A 185 -13.05 16.16 -2.85
CA THR A 185 -14.21 17.05 -2.74
C THR A 185 -15.29 16.49 -1.82
N HIS A 186 -15.61 15.21 -1.96
CA HIS A 186 -16.67 14.55 -1.21
C HIS A 186 -16.17 13.76 0.01
N ALA A 187 -14.86 13.61 0.20
CA ALA A 187 -14.28 12.79 1.27
C ALA A 187 -14.68 13.24 2.68
N ASN A 188 -14.95 14.54 2.87
CA ASN A 188 -15.44 15.09 4.14
C ASN A 188 -16.93 15.49 4.09
N GLY A 189 -17.62 15.12 3.01
CA GLY A 189 -19.00 15.50 2.72
C GLY A 189 -19.86 14.27 2.46
N ALA A 190 -20.30 14.12 1.21
CA ALA A 190 -21.18 13.01 0.81
C ALA A 190 -20.55 11.63 1.05
N ASN A 191 -19.23 11.51 0.95
CA ASN A 191 -18.48 10.27 1.10
C ASN A 191 -17.78 10.18 2.47
N ALA A 192 -18.23 10.97 3.45
CA ALA A 192 -17.59 11.04 4.75
C ALA A 192 -17.47 9.66 5.43
N GLY A 193 -16.27 9.36 5.93
CA GLY A 193 -15.96 8.12 6.63
C GLY A 193 -15.46 6.98 5.75
N PHE A 194 -15.49 7.12 4.42
CA PHE A 194 -14.95 6.12 3.50
C PHE A 194 -13.42 6.03 3.58
N LEU A 195 -12.73 7.14 3.25
CA LEU A 195 -11.27 7.20 3.18
C LEU A 195 -10.65 7.42 4.56
N ARG A 196 -10.01 6.39 5.10
CA ARG A 196 -9.28 6.42 6.37
C ARG A 196 -7.84 6.88 6.16
N GLU A 197 -7.21 7.50 7.15
CA GLU A 197 -5.81 7.98 7.04
C GLU A 197 -4.80 6.81 7.07
N ASP A 198 -5.03 5.82 7.93
CA ASP A 198 -4.11 4.69 8.17
C ASP A 198 -4.40 3.44 7.32
N SER A 199 -5.24 3.53 6.27
CA SER A 199 -5.56 2.41 5.38
C SER A 199 -4.68 2.39 4.11
N LEU A 200 -4.55 1.21 3.53
CA LEU A 200 -4.19 1.07 2.12
C LEU A 200 -5.37 1.53 1.25
N LEU A 201 -5.11 2.40 0.29
CA LEU A 201 -6.10 2.85 -0.69
C LEU A 201 -5.94 2.04 -1.98
N ALA A 202 -6.97 1.30 -2.35
CA ALA A 202 -7.07 0.63 -3.63
C ALA A 202 -8.13 1.33 -4.49
N ILE A 203 -7.80 1.63 -5.74
CA ILE A 203 -8.71 2.22 -6.72
C ILE A 203 -8.82 1.24 -7.88
N LEU A 204 -10.02 0.73 -8.15
CA LEU A 204 -10.31 -0.17 -9.27
C LEU A 204 -11.22 0.55 -10.26
N LEU A 205 -10.73 0.78 -11.49
CA LEU A 205 -11.53 1.32 -12.58
C LEU A 205 -12.00 0.18 -13.49
N VAL A 206 -13.29 0.12 -13.78
CA VAL A 206 -13.90 -0.83 -14.71
C VAL A 206 -14.68 -0.05 -15.75
N THR A 207 -14.14 0.07 -16.96
CA THR A 207 -14.69 0.90 -18.03
C THR A 207 -14.23 0.41 -19.40
N ASP A 208 -15.12 0.47 -20.39
CA ASP A 208 -14.82 0.17 -21.79
C ASP A 208 -14.55 1.45 -22.62
N GLU A 209 -14.53 2.61 -21.98
CA GLU A 209 -14.30 3.92 -22.60
C GLU A 209 -12.93 4.53 -22.22
N GLU A 210 -12.56 5.61 -22.92
CA GLU A 210 -11.41 6.45 -22.56
C GLU A 210 -11.82 7.52 -21.54
N ASP A 211 -10.87 8.00 -20.73
CA ASP A 211 -11.14 9.12 -19.82
C ASP A 211 -11.29 10.45 -20.54
N CYS A 212 -12.39 11.16 -20.27
CA CYS A 212 -12.73 12.46 -20.83
C CYS A 212 -12.89 13.55 -19.76
N SER A 213 -12.23 13.37 -18.62
CA SER A 213 -12.25 14.32 -17.50
C SER A 213 -11.80 15.74 -17.90
N VAL A 214 -12.75 16.68 -17.83
CA VAL A 214 -12.61 18.08 -18.29
C VAL A 214 -12.02 18.96 -17.17
N ALA A 215 -11.09 19.84 -17.53
CA ALA A 215 -10.54 20.83 -16.62
C ALA A 215 -11.52 22.00 -16.43
N GLU A 216 -12.33 21.97 -15.37
CA GLU A 216 -13.36 22.99 -15.08
C GLU A 216 -12.81 24.38 -14.73
N ASP A 217 -11.49 24.51 -14.54
CA ASP A 217 -10.81 25.79 -14.30
C ASP A 217 -10.45 26.53 -15.61
N ARG A 218 -10.55 25.86 -16.77
CA ARG A 218 -10.19 26.44 -18.06
C ARG A 218 -11.29 27.36 -18.60
N PRO A 219 -10.95 28.55 -19.14
CA PRO A 219 -11.92 29.41 -19.79
C PRO A 219 -12.63 28.68 -20.95
N GLY A 220 -13.97 28.59 -20.87
CA GLY A 220 -14.79 27.98 -21.92
C GLY A 220 -14.82 26.45 -21.89
N TRP A 221 -14.44 25.80 -20.78
CA TRP A 221 -14.48 24.34 -20.66
C TRP A 221 -15.84 23.71 -20.99
N GLN A 222 -16.93 24.45 -20.76
CA GLN A 222 -18.30 24.07 -21.11
C GLN A 222 -18.49 23.76 -22.60
N ASP A 223 -17.68 24.36 -23.48
CA ASP A 223 -17.75 24.15 -24.92
C ASP A 223 -17.46 22.70 -25.31
N PHE A 224 -16.82 21.93 -24.43
CA PHE A 224 -16.64 20.48 -24.59
C PHE A 224 -18.00 19.76 -24.69
N PHE A 225 -18.95 20.11 -23.81
CA PHE A 225 -20.28 19.49 -23.72
C PHE A 225 -21.30 20.09 -24.68
N ASP A 226 -21.03 21.28 -25.24
CA ASP A 226 -21.91 21.90 -26.22
C ASP A 226 -21.77 21.26 -27.60
N THR A 227 -22.68 20.33 -27.95
CA THR A 227 -22.72 19.67 -29.27
C THR A 227 -23.02 20.63 -30.44
N ARG A 228 -23.43 21.87 -30.17
CA ARG A 228 -23.56 22.90 -31.22
C ARG A 228 -22.19 23.47 -31.61
N ILE A 229 -21.21 23.40 -30.71
CA ILE A 229 -19.82 23.78 -30.96
C ILE A 229 -19.09 22.55 -31.49
N ARG A 230 -18.47 22.70 -32.68
CA ARG A 230 -17.84 21.60 -33.40
C ARG A 230 -18.80 20.41 -33.59
N GLY A 231 -20.04 20.69 -33.97
CA GLY A 231 -21.06 19.66 -34.25
C GLY A 231 -20.77 18.78 -35.47
N ASP A 232 -19.67 19.05 -36.19
CA ASP A 232 -19.07 18.17 -37.17
C ASP A 232 -18.35 16.95 -36.55
N VAL A 233 -17.97 17.04 -35.26
CA VAL A 233 -17.28 15.98 -34.52
C VAL A 233 -18.32 15.07 -33.85
N PRO A 234 -18.35 13.77 -34.17
CA PRO A 234 -19.18 12.78 -33.46
C PRO A 234 -18.93 12.81 -31.96
N LYS A 235 -19.96 12.55 -31.14
CA LYS A 235 -19.90 12.66 -29.68
C LYS A 235 -18.73 11.84 -29.12
N GLU A 236 -18.64 10.60 -29.58
CA GLU A 236 -17.67 9.57 -29.21
C GLU A 236 -16.23 9.98 -29.56
N LEU A 237 -16.04 10.84 -30.55
CA LEU A 237 -14.71 11.34 -30.94
C LEU A 237 -14.34 12.67 -30.29
N ARG A 238 -15.25 13.34 -29.56
CA ARG A 238 -14.97 14.65 -28.98
C ARG A 238 -13.85 14.61 -27.94
N CYS A 239 -13.83 13.55 -27.13
CA CYS A 239 -12.79 13.31 -26.15
C CYS A 239 -11.39 13.32 -26.79
N TYR A 240 -11.26 12.66 -27.94
CA TYR A 240 -10.03 12.62 -28.72
C TYR A 240 -9.74 13.94 -29.47
N GLU A 241 -10.70 14.43 -30.25
CA GLU A 241 -10.52 15.56 -31.19
C GLU A 241 -10.41 16.92 -30.49
N LEU A 242 -11.17 17.11 -29.41
CA LEU A 242 -11.21 18.36 -28.64
C LEU A 242 -10.40 18.26 -27.35
N GLY A 243 -10.02 17.04 -26.96
CA GLY A 243 -9.38 16.74 -25.69
C GLY A 243 -8.19 17.62 -25.31
N PRO A 244 -7.21 17.84 -26.22
CA PRO A 244 -6.03 18.66 -25.93
C PRO A 244 -6.34 20.09 -25.44
N GLN A 245 -7.53 20.62 -25.75
CA GLN A 245 -7.95 21.96 -25.32
C GLN A 245 -8.67 21.95 -23.98
N PHE A 246 -9.43 20.90 -23.68
CA PHE A 246 -10.39 20.90 -22.56
C PHE A 246 -10.02 19.96 -21.42
N LEU A 247 -9.33 18.87 -21.68
CA LEU A 247 -9.08 17.83 -20.68
C LEU A 247 -7.99 18.22 -19.70
N ALA A 248 -8.19 17.88 -18.44
CA ALA A 248 -7.17 18.01 -17.40
C ALA A 248 -5.97 17.10 -17.70
N SER A 249 -4.78 17.47 -17.21
CA SER A 249 -3.61 16.63 -17.42
C SER A 249 -3.70 15.38 -16.56
N VAL A 250 -3.30 14.24 -17.13
CA VAL A 250 -3.12 12.98 -16.38
C VAL A 250 -2.19 13.17 -15.19
N GLU A 251 -1.13 13.98 -15.36
CA GLU A 251 -0.20 14.32 -14.27
C GLU A 251 -0.90 14.97 -13.08
N SER A 252 -1.89 15.84 -13.31
CA SER A 252 -2.65 16.47 -12.23
C SER A 252 -3.44 15.42 -11.44
N TYR A 253 -4.04 14.44 -12.10
CA TYR A 253 -4.78 13.37 -11.41
C TYR A 253 -3.86 12.44 -10.64
N ALA A 254 -2.76 11.98 -11.26
CA ALA A 254 -1.78 11.15 -10.58
C ALA A 254 -1.20 11.82 -9.32
N GLN A 255 -0.86 13.12 -9.41
CA GLN A 255 -0.37 13.89 -8.26
C GLN A 255 -1.42 14.03 -7.15
N GLN A 256 -2.69 14.24 -7.50
CA GLN A 256 -3.78 14.32 -6.52
C GLN A 256 -4.00 12.98 -5.81
N ILE A 257 -3.95 11.86 -6.55
CA ILE A 257 -4.06 10.52 -5.99
C ILE A 257 -2.90 10.24 -5.04
N LEU A 258 -1.65 10.48 -5.47
CA LEU A 258 -0.47 10.28 -4.63
C LEU A 258 -0.49 11.17 -3.37
N ALA A 259 -1.05 12.38 -3.48
CA ALA A 259 -1.20 13.29 -2.34
C ALA A 259 -2.20 12.81 -1.28
N LEU A 260 -3.01 11.77 -1.56
CA LEU A 260 -3.85 11.12 -0.54
C LEU A 260 -3.02 10.34 0.49
N ARG A 261 -1.76 10.00 0.15
CA ARG A 261 -0.78 9.34 1.03
C ARG A 261 0.61 9.97 0.85
N PRO A 262 0.81 11.24 1.25
CA PRO A 262 1.99 12.01 0.88
C PRO A 262 3.31 11.45 1.42
N ASP A 263 3.28 10.83 2.60
CA ASP A 263 4.45 10.19 3.21
C ASP A 263 4.55 8.69 2.87
N HIS A 264 3.47 8.12 2.30
CA HIS A 264 3.28 6.68 2.12
C HIS A 264 2.66 6.32 0.76
N PRO A 265 3.21 6.79 -0.38
CA PRO A 265 2.65 6.50 -1.69
C PRO A 265 2.58 5.00 -1.97
N GLU A 266 3.42 4.18 -1.34
CA GLU A 266 3.40 2.71 -1.44
C GLU A 266 2.10 2.06 -0.96
N ARG A 267 1.27 2.80 -0.23
CA ARG A 267 -0.08 2.41 0.22
C ARG A 267 -1.18 2.70 -0.79
N ILE A 268 -0.83 3.09 -2.00
CA ILE A 268 -1.80 3.31 -3.08
C ILE A 268 -1.64 2.21 -4.11
N VAL A 269 -2.76 1.56 -4.43
CA VAL A 269 -2.88 0.63 -5.55
C VAL A 269 -3.90 1.20 -6.52
N MET A 270 -3.54 1.34 -7.80
CA MET A 270 -4.45 1.74 -8.87
C MET A 270 -4.53 0.62 -9.90
N ALA A 271 -5.73 0.10 -10.11
CA ALA A 271 -6.02 -1.04 -10.95
C ALA A 271 -7.03 -0.65 -12.04
N GLY A 272 -6.81 -1.11 -13.27
CA GLY A 272 -7.76 -0.96 -14.37
C GLY A 272 -8.16 -2.30 -14.97
N ILE A 273 -9.46 -2.57 -15.05
CA ILE A 273 -10.04 -3.55 -15.97
C ILE A 273 -10.64 -2.72 -17.11
N VAL A 274 -9.84 -2.51 -18.15
CA VAL A 274 -10.08 -1.49 -19.18
C VAL A 274 -9.77 -2.01 -20.59
N GLY A 275 -10.04 -1.21 -21.63
CA GLY A 275 -9.90 -1.59 -23.05
C GLY A 275 -8.50 -1.89 -23.59
N VAL A 276 -7.70 -2.69 -22.90
CA VAL A 276 -6.38 -3.16 -23.37
C VAL A 276 -6.48 -4.50 -24.11
N PRO A 277 -5.59 -4.79 -25.08
CA PRO A 277 -5.65 -6.04 -25.86
C PRO A 277 -5.44 -7.30 -25.00
N LEU A 278 -6.10 -8.39 -25.38
CA LEU A 278 -5.90 -9.71 -24.77
C LEU A 278 -4.56 -10.32 -25.19
N GLY A 279 -3.87 -10.97 -24.24
CA GLY A 279 -2.61 -11.68 -24.51
C GLY A 279 -1.53 -10.74 -25.07
N GLU A 280 -1.53 -9.51 -24.59
CA GLU A 280 -0.61 -8.46 -25.01
C GLU A 280 0.85 -8.87 -24.77
N PRO A 281 1.81 -8.48 -25.64
CA PRO A 281 3.17 -9.01 -25.64
C PRO A 281 4.11 -8.36 -24.61
N CYS A 282 3.65 -7.36 -23.88
CA CYS A 282 4.42 -6.60 -22.91
C CYS A 282 4.56 -7.36 -21.59
N ALA A 283 5.62 -7.04 -20.85
CA ALA A 283 5.78 -7.55 -19.51
C ALA A 283 4.78 -6.87 -18.57
N ALA A 284 4.36 -7.57 -17.52
CA ALA A 284 3.55 -6.95 -16.47
C ALA A 284 4.27 -5.70 -15.92
N GLY A 285 3.56 -4.57 -15.86
CA GLY A 285 4.10 -3.28 -15.45
C GLY A 285 4.85 -2.49 -16.54
N ASP A 286 4.98 -3.01 -17.76
CA ASP A 286 5.57 -2.27 -18.89
C ASP A 286 4.52 -1.43 -19.62
N TYR A 287 4.09 -0.35 -18.97
CA TYR A 287 3.07 0.55 -19.52
C TYR A 287 3.55 1.29 -20.78
N ASP A 288 4.86 1.52 -20.93
CA ASP A 288 5.43 2.15 -22.13
C ASP A 288 5.25 1.26 -23.35
N CYS A 289 5.51 -0.05 -23.21
CA CYS A 289 5.21 -1.03 -24.24
C CYS A 289 3.72 -1.07 -24.56
N LEU A 290 2.86 -1.13 -23.52
CA LEU A 290 1.40 -1.20 -23.69
C LEU A 290 0.88 0.02 -24.46
N LEU A 291 1.26 1.23 -24.05
CA LEU A 291 0.88 2.48 -24.70
C LEU A 291 1.46 2.64 -26.11
N ALA A 292 2.51 1.89 -26.47
CA ALA A 292 3.08 1.90 -27.82
C ALA A 292 2.40 0.92 -28.78
N LEU A 293 1.52 0.03 -28.28
CA LEU A 293 0.82 -0.93 -29.14
C LEU A 293 -0.07 -0.21 -30.17
N PRO A 294 -0.18 -0.73 -31.42
CA PRO A 294 -1.04 -0.15 -32.45
C PRO A 294 -2.52 -0.07 -32.04
N SER A 295 -3.04 -1.07 -31.31
CA SER A 295 -4.42 -1.05 -30.82
C SER A 295 -4.65 -0.02 -29.71
N MET A 296 -3.58 0.41 -29.02
CA MET A 296 -3.65 1.43 -27.98
C MET A 296 -3.52 2.85 -28.54
N GLN A 297 -3.59 3.05 -29.86
CA GLN A 297 -3.54 4.37 -30.49
C GLN A 297 -4.94 4.90 -30.76
N LEU A 298 -5.15 6.20 -30.51
CA LEU A 298 -6.44 6.88 -30.76
C LEU A 298 -6.58 7.17 -32.27
N VAL A 299 -7.04 6.16 -33.00
CA VAL A 299 -7.23 6.22 -34.45
C VAL A 299 -8.73 6.10 -34.75
N PRO A 300 -9.36 7.06 -35.43
CA PRO A 300 -10.75 6.91 -35.86
C PRO A 300 -10.92 5.70 -36.79
N ASP A 301 -12.01 4.96 -36.60
CA ASP A 301 -12.34 3.82 -37.44
C ASP A 301 -12.75 4.24 -38.85
N SER A 302 -12.97 3.24 -39.72
CA SER A 302 -13.38 3.50 -41.12
C SER A 302 -14.71 4.25 -41.27
N SER A 303 -15.58 4.25 -40.25
CA SER A 303 -16.83 5.01 -40.24
C SER A 303 -16.60 6.49 -39.88
N GLY A 304 -15.47 6.79 -39.23
CA GLY A 304 -15.16 8.11 -38.70
C GLY A 304 -16.14 8.55 -37.62
N GLN A 305 -16.81 7.61 -36.95
CA GLN A 305 -17.77 7.89 -35.87
C GLN A 305 -17.24 7.51 -34.48
N ARG A 306 -16.19 6.69 -34.40
CA ARG A 306 -15.62 6.13 -33.16
C ARG A 306 -14.15 5.78 -33.37
N LEU A 307 -13.45 5.39 -32.31
CA LEU A 307 -12.07 4.91 -32.40
C LEU A 307 -12.00 3.46 -32.88
N GLU A 308 -10.85 3.07 -33.42
CA GLU A 308 -10.47 1.66 -33.49
C GLU A 308 -10.29 1.14 -32.05
N PRO A 309 -10.82 -0.04 -31.71
CA PRO A 309 -10.84 -0.50 -30.33
C PRO A 309 -9.46 -0.96 -29.84
N GLY A 310 -9.21 -0.74 -28.55
CA GLY A 310 -8.05 -1.32 -27.87
C GLY A 310 -8.19 -2.83 -27.68
N CYS A 311 -9.43 -3.29 -27.46
CA CYS A 311 -9.81 -4.69 -27.54
C CYS A 311 -11.25 -4.87 -28.06
N SER A 312 -11.50 -5.98 -28.76
CA SER A 312 -12.85 -6.34 -29.18
C SER A 312 -12.98 -7.85 -29.31
N VAL A 313 -13.99 -8.41 -28.66
CA VAL A 313 -14.30 -9.84 -28.72
C VAL A 313 -15.75 -10.02 -29.17
N PRO A 314 -16.00 -10.74 -30.29
CA PRO A 314 -17.34 -10.97 -30.79
C PRO A 314 -18.26 -11.60 -29.73
N GLY A 315 -19.34 -10.91 -29.39
CA GLY A 315 -20.34 -11.37 -28.44
C GLY A 315 -20.03 -11.13 -26.97
N LEU A 316 -18.87 -10.53 -26.65
CA LEU A 316 -18.57 -10.06 -25.29
C LEU A 316 -18.56 -8.55 -25.21
N GLY A 317 -17.94 -7.85 -26.17
CA GLY A 317 -17.86 -6.40 -26.11
C GLY A 317 -16.76 -5.81 -26.97
N ARG A 318 -16.67 -4.49 -26.96
CA ARG A 318 -15.66 -3.70 -27.67
C ARG A 318 -15.35 -2.49 -26.80
N ALA A 319 -14.08 -2.33 -26.44
CA ALA A 319 -13.62 -1.22 -25.62
C ALA A 319 -12.65 -0.29 -26.37
N ASP A 320 -12.78 0.99 -26.11
CA ASP A 320 -11.88 2.05 -26.56
C ASP A 320 -10.50 1.92 -25.88
N PRO A 321 -9.41 2.33 -26.55
CA PRO A 321 -8.08 2.32 -25.96
C PRO A 321 -7.98 3.34 -24.79
N PRO A 322 -7.78 2.90 -23.54
CA PRO A 322 -7.88 3.73 -22.33
C PRO A 322 -6.53 4.38 -21.97
N ARG A 323 -5.95 5.14 -22.91
CA ARG A 323 -4.59 5.67 -22.76
C ARG A 323 -4.43 6.57 -21.56
N ARG A 324 -5.36 7.49 -21.29
CA ARG A 324 -5.23 8.42 -20.16
C ARG A 324 -5.29 7.69 -18.82
N ILE A 325 -6.11 6.64 -18.73
CA ILE A 325 -6.19 5.76 -17.55
C ILE A 325 -4.85 5.02 -17.36
N VAL A 326 -4.32 4.38 -18.41
CA VAL A 326 -3.03 3.66 -18.35
C VAL A 326 -1.87 4.60 -18.02
N GLU A 327 -1.85 5.81 -18.60
CA GLU A 327 -0.87 6.85 -18.28
C GLU A 327 -0.97 7.31 -16.82
N THR A 328 -2.18 7.36 -16.24
CA THR A 328 -2.37 7.71 -14.82
C THR A 328 -1.86 6.60 -13.91
N ILE A 329 -2.22 5.34 -14.20
CA ILE A 329 -1.78 4.16 -13.45
C ILE A 329 -0.24 4.09 -13.45
N ARG A 330 0.39 4.29 -14.61
CA ARG A 330 1.85 4.38 -14.72
C ARG A 330 2.42 5.48 -13.82
N GLN A 331 1.86 6.68 -13.84
CA GLN A 331 2.41 7.80 -13.05
C GLN A 331 2.22 7.60 -11.55
N VAL A 332 1.16 6.92 -11.12
CA VAL A 332 0.99 6.50 -9.72
C VAL A 332 2.05 5.45 -9.35
N ASP A 333 2.30 4.47 -10.22
CA ASP A 333 3.33 3.44 -10.03
C ASP A 333 4.76 4.06 -9.97
N ASP A 334 5.10 4.91 -10.94
CA ASP A 334 6.36 5.68 -10.98
C ASP A 334 6.51 6.62 -9.75
N GLY A 335 5.39 7.08 -9.20
CA GLY A 335 5.30 7.92 -8.00
C GLY A 335 5.46 7.17 -6.67
N GLY A 336 5.66 5.86 -6.71
CA GLY A 336 5.88 5.00 -5.53
C GLY A 336 4.66 4.20 -5.10
N GLY A 337 3.53 4.32 -5.79
CA GLY A 337 2.36 3.45 -5.61
C GLY A 337 2.55 2.07 -6.24
N ALA A 338 1.45 1.44 -6.62
CA ALA A 338 1.47 0.28 -7.50
C ALA A 338 0.36 0.37 -8.54
N GLY A 339 0.68 -0.05 -9.75
CA GLY A 339 -0.27 -0.12 -10.86
C GLY A 339 -0.51 -1.54 -11.35
N ILE A 340 -1.71 -1.80 -11.85
CA ILE A 340 -2.02 -3.03 -12.61
C ILE A 340 -3.10 -2.76 -13.64
N VAL A 341 -2.91 -3.28 -14.85
CA VAL A 341 -3.89 -3.17 -15.94
C VAL A 341 -4.26 -4.55 -16.45
N ARG A 342 -5.55 -4.77 -16.66
CA ARG A 342 -6.16 -6.00 -17.17
C ARG A 342 -7.20 -5.64 -18.23
N SER A 343 -7.43 -6.57 -19.15
CA SER A 343 -8.37 -6.35 -20.25
C SER A 343 -9.81 -6.52 -19.75
N ILE A 344 -10.65 -5.56 -20.09
CA ILE A 344 -12.10 -5.66 -19.91
C ILE A 344 -12.73 -6.63 -20.91
N CYS A 345 -12.04 -6.97 -22.00
CA CYS A 345 -12.51 -7.94 -22.98
C CYS A 345 -12.30 -9.41 -22.55
N GLU A 346 -11.84 -9.66 -21.31
CA GLU A 346 -11.77 -11.01 -20.77
C GLU A 346 -13.18 -11.60 -20.60
N ALA A 347 -13.36 -12.86 -21.00
CA ALA A 347 -14.64 -13.55 -20.85
C ALA A 347 -15.05 -13.78 -19.39
N ASP A 348 -14.07 -13.71 -18.49
CA ASP A 348 -14.21 -13.95 -17.06
C ASP A 348 -13.23 -13.02 -16.33
N PHE A 349 -13.72 -12.16 -15.43
CA PHE A 349 -12.89 -11.21 -14.68
C PHE A 349 -12.18 -11.84 -13.50
N ARG A 350 -12.43 -13.12 -13.18
CA ARG A 350 -11.76 -13.81 -12.10
C ARG A 350 -10.22 -13.69 -12.14
N PRO A 351 -9.50 -13.96 -13.25
CA PRO A 351 -8.04 -13.83 -13.28
C PRO A 351 -7.55 -12.39 -13.08
N ALA A 352 -8.35 -11.40 -13.52
CA ALA A 352 -8.04 -10.00 -13.31
C ALA A 352 -8.16 -9.64 -11.83
N LEU A 353 -9.27 -10.04 -11.20
CA LEU A 353 -9.55 -9.78 -9.78
C LEU A 353 -8.59 -10.54 -8.86
N GLU A 354 -8.19 -11.77 -9.19
CA GLU A 354 -7.13 -12.52 -8.49
C GLU A 354 -5.79 -11.76 -8.54
N ALA A 355 -5.39 -11.27 -9.72
CA ALA A 355 -4.13 -10.52 -9.83
C ALA A 355 -4.16 -9.18 -9.07
N ILE A 356 -5.32 -8.51 -9.05
CA ILE A 356 -5.50 -7.25 -8.31
C ILE A 356 -5.48 -7.51 -6.81
N SER A 357 -6.20 -8.53 -6.32
CA SER A 357 -6.21 -8.88 -4.90
C SER A 357 -4.84 -9.33 -4.40
N SER A 358 -4.10 -10.12 -5.18
CA SER A 358 -2.70 -10.48 -4.87
C SER A 358 -1.78 -9.26 -4.82
N LEU A 359 -1.95 -8.28 -5.73
CA LEU A 359 -1.18 -7.04 -5.65
C LEU A 359 -1.47 -6.26 -4.37
N ILE A 360 -2.75 -6.16 -3.99
CA ILE A 360 -3.16 -5.52 -2.73
C ILE A 360 -2.57 -6.27 -1.52
N GLN A 361 -2.65 -7.61 -1.49
CA GLN A 361 -2.06 -8.43 -0.42
C GLN A 361 -0.56 -8.26 -0.29
N SER A 362 0.16 -8.16 -1.41
CA SER A 362 1.61 -7.99 -1.41
C SER A 362 2.09 -6.73 -0.67
N LYS A 363 1.19 -5.77 -0.46
CA LYS A 363 1.46 -4.54 0.32
C LYS A 363 1.37 -4.76 1.83
N PHE A 364 0.69 -5.82 2.27
CA PHE A 364 0.58 -6.22 3.67
C PHE A 364 1.64 -7.23 4.10
N ASP A 365 2.17 -7.97 3.13
CA ASP A 365 3.26 -8.89 3.43
C ASP A 365 4.46 -8.08 3.94
N GLY A 366 5.08 -8.51 5.04
CA GLY A 366 6.03 -7.73 5.85
C GLY A 366 7.11 -6.88 5.15
N ALA A 367 7.51 -5.81 5.84
CA ALA A 367 8.37 -4.76 5.31
C ALA A 367 9.84 -5.19 5.14
N CYS A 368 10.49 -4.61 4.13
CA CYS A 368 11.93 -4.62 4.02
C CYS A 368 12.49 -3.34 4.65
N LEU A 369 13.42 -3.46 5.60
CA LEU A 369 14.19 -2.31 6.04
C LEU A 369 15.22 -1.97 4.95
N ALA A 370 15.11 -0.79 4.34
CA ALA A 370 16.00 -0.37 3.26
C ALA A 370 17.49 -0.39 3.64
N ARG A 371 17.80 -0.27 4.94
CA ARG A 371 19.15 -0.30 5.47
C ARG A 371 19.78 -1.68 5.30
N ARG A 372 20.93 -1.72 4.60
CA ARG A 372 21.78 -2.91 4.57
C ARG A 372 22.57 -3.08 5.86
N LEU A 373 22.66 -4.30 6.36
CA LEU A 373 23.50 -4.71 7.48
C LEU A 373 24.71 -5.49 6.97
N GLN A 374 25.83 -5.27 7.64
CA GLN A 374 27.05 -6.06 7.45
C GLN A 374 27.03 -7.19 8.48
N PRO A 375 27.03 -8.46 8.04
CA PRO A 375 27.14 -9.59 8.94
C PRO A 375 28.59 -9.73 9.43
N ASP A 376 28.75 -10.39 10.57
CA ASP A 376 30.03 -10.78 11.13
C ASP A 376 30.72 -11.89 10.29
N ALA A 377 31.90 -12.34 10.74
CA ALA A 377 32.67 -13.38 10.05
C ALA A 377 31.92 -14.74 9.96
N ASP A 378 30.92 -14.96 10.80
CA ASP A 378 30.08 -16.17 10.83
C ASP A 378 28.76 -15.98 10.05
N GLY A 379 28.54 -14.80 9.44
CA GLY A 379 27.32 -14.50 8.68
C GLY A 379 26.15 -14.00 9.53
N ARG A 380 26.37 -13.67 10.81
CA ARG A 380 25.33 -13.21 11.75
C ARG A 380 25.27 -11.70 11.83
N VAL A 381 24.10 -11.14 12.12
CA VAL A 381 23.94 -9.72 12.46
C VAL A 381 23.51 -9.61 13.92
N GLU A 382 24.34 -8.98 14.74
CA GLU A 382 24.03 -8.73 16.14
C GLU A 382 23.25 -7.42 16.26
N CYS A 383 22.01 -7.45 15.79
CA CYS A 383 21.10 -6.32 15.91
C CYS A 383 19.85 -6.71 16.69
N ARG A 384 19.18 -5.73 17.29
CA ARG A 384 17.80 -5.86 17.77
C ARG A 384 16.95 -4.72 17.23
N VAL A 385 15.70 -5.05 16.91
CA VAL A 385 14.68 -4.07 16.55
C VAL A 385 13.88 -3.75 17.81
N VAL A 386 13.88 -2.49 18.21
CA VAL A 386 13.15 -2.00 19.38
C VAL A 386 12.10 -1.00 18.93
N GLU A 387 10.84 -1.30 19.23
CA GLU A 387 9.69 -0.45 18.99
C GLU A 387 9.31 0.31 20.27
N THR A 388 8.98 1.60 20.14
CA THR A 388 8.54 2.45 21.25
C THR A 388 7.07 2.83 21.07
N LEU A 389 6.22 2.38 21.99
CA LEU A 389 4.78 2.60 22.04
C LEU A 389 4.43 3.68 23.07
N ALA A 390 3.26 4.32 22.92
CA ALA A 390 2.82 5.36 23.85
C ALA A 390 2.55 4.81 25.27
N THR A 391 2.55 5.72 26.26
CA THR A 391 2.34 5.37 27.68
C THR A 391 0.98 4.69 27.91
N GLY A 392 0.99 3.42 28.30
CA GLY A 392 -0.20 2.63 28.65
C GLY A 392 -0.37 1.35 27.85
N ASP A 393 0.30 1.25 26.70
CA ASP A 393 0.23 0.08 25.83
C ASP A 393 1.05 -1.10 26.38
N ARG A 394 0.57 -2.31 26.08
CA ARG A 394 1.32 -3.56 26.33
C ARG A 394 2.00 -3.97 25.04
N CYS A 395 3.19 -4.58 25.16
CA CYS A 395 3.82 -5.17 23.99
C CYS A 395 2.90 -6.25 23.37
N PRO A 396 2.64 -6.18 22.06
CA PRO A 396 1.93 -7.21 21.32
C PRO A 396 2.57 -8.60 21.42
N ALA A 397 1.86 -9.63 20.97
CA ALA A 397 2.44 -10.96 20.78
C ALA A 397 3.68 -10.88 19.86
N GLY A 398 4.63 -11.80 20.04
CA GLY A 398 5.89 -11.82 19.27
C GLY A 398 6.89 -10.71 19.63
N ARG A 399 6.66 -9.98 20.73
CA ARG A 399 7.56 -8.95 21.25
C ARG A 399 7.92 -9.20 22.72
N ILE A 400 9.12 -8.75 23.09
CA ILE A 400 9.62 -8.78 24.46
C ILE A 400 9.48 -7.39 25.07
N ASP A 401 8.83 -7.29 26.23
CA ASP A 401 8.73 -6.03 26.99
C ASP A 401 10.09 -5.68 27.62
N LEU A 402 10.70 -4.60 27.14
CA LEU A 402 11.97 -4.06 27.64
C LEU A 402 11.76 -3.03 28.78
N GLY A 403 10.51 -2.72 29.13
CA GLY A 403 10.16 -1.71 30.13
C GLY A 403 9.76 -0.38 29.53
N LEU A 404 9.86 0.69 30.33
CA LEU A 404 9.57 2.06 29.90
C LEU A 404 10.87 2.84 29.64
N ASP A 405 10.85 3.73 28.64
CA ASP A 405 11.94 4.66 28.36
C ASP A 405 11.91 5.89 29.31
N ALA A 406 12.83 6.85 29.10
CA ALA A 406 12.93 8.05 29.94
C ALA A 406 11.73 9.02 29.83
N ARG A 407 10.84 8.81 28.86
CA ARG A 407 9.60 9.58 28.63
C ARG A 407 8.35 8.83 29.10
N ASP A 408 8.53 7.69 29.79
CA ASP A 408 7.46 6.74 30.15
C ASP A 408 6.78 6.08 28.93
N ASP A 409 7.47 5.99 27.79
CA ASP A 409 7.00 5.25 26.61
C ASP A 409 7.42 3.77 26.71
N ARG A 410 6.56 2.84 26.31
CA ARG A 410 6.82 1.39 26.40
C ARG A 410 7.79 0.94 25.31
N GLN A 411 8.84 0.21 25.67
CA GLN A 411 9.80 -0.36 24.72
C GLN A 411 9.56 -1.85 24.52
N CYS A 412 9.44 -2.27 23.27
CA CYS A 412 9.15 -3.65 22.86
C CYS A 412 10.21 -4.13 21.86
N GLN A 413 10.98 -5.16 22.19
CA GLN A 413 11.89 -5.80 21.26
C GLN A 413 11.15 -6.80 20.37
N VAL A 414 11.31 -6.69 19.06
CA VAL A 414 10.74 -7.64 18.09
C VAL A 414 11.61 -8.91 18.03
N CYS A 415 10.98 -10.08 18.09
CA CYS A 415 11.68 -11.36 18.00
C CYS A 415 12.44 -11.52 16.66
N GLN A 416 13.63 -12.13 16.69
CA GLN A 416 14.43 -12.43 15.50
C GLN A 416 14.36 -13.93 15.17
N ILE A 417 14.33 -14.29 13.89
CA ILE A 417 14.59 -15.67 13.43
C ILE A 417 16.05 -15.85 13.00
N GLY A 418 16.64 -16.98 13.39
CA GLY A 418 17.89 -17.48 12.79
C GLY A 418 19.19 -16.94 13.38
N ASP A 419 19.14 -16.19 14.49
CA ASP A 419 20.30 -15.69 15.25
C ASP A 419 20.96 -16.76 16.17
N GLY A 420 20.46 -17.99 16.16
CA GLY A 420 20.92 -19.05 17.06
C GLY A 420 20.32 -18.97 18.48
N THR A 421 19.32 -18.12 18.73
CA THR A 421 18.61 -18.04 20.01
C THR A 421 17.47 -19.05 20.16
N ARG A 422 17.20 -19.88 19.14
CA ARG A 422 16.21 -20.95 19.18
C ARG A 422 16.33 -21.88 20.40
N ASP A 423 17.55 -22.00 20.97
CA ASP A 423 17.87 -22.78 22.16
C ASP A 423 18.27 -21.92 23.39
N ARG A 424 18.16 -20.59 23.32
CA ARG A 424 18.53 -19.66 24.40
C ARG A 424 17.28 -19.04 25.02
N LEU A 425 17.02 -19.32 26.30
CA LEU A 425 15.97 -18.63 27.07
C LEU A 425 16.37 -17.19 27.47
N ARG A 426 17.63 -16.80 27.27
CA ARG A 426 18.13 -15.45 27.54
C ARG A 426 19.17 -14.99 26.53
N ASP A 427 19.18 -13.69 26.19
CA ASP A 427 20.25 -13.06 25.40
C ASP A 427 21.50 -12.76 26.26
N GLU A 428 22.54 -12.18 25.64
CA GLU A 428 23.86 -11.91 26.24
C GLU A 428 23.85 -10.80 27.31
N ILE A 429 22.73 -10.06 27.42
CA ILE A 429 22.48 -9.05 28.46
C ILE A 429 21.40 -9.49 29.47
N GLY A 430 20.85 -10.70 29.34
CA GLY A 430 19.96 -11.34 30.30
C GLY A 430 18.45 -11.19 30.05
N THR A 431 18.03 -10.66 28.90
CA THR A 431 16.63 -10.50 28.47
C THR A 431 15.95 -11.86 28.34
N ASP A 432 14.72 -12.04 28.83
CA ASP A 432 13.96 -13.30 28.71
C ASP A 432 13.38 -13.45 27.29
N LEU A 433 13.86 -14.45 26.57
CA LEU A 433 13.46 -14.74 25.18
C LEU A 433 12.28 -15.71 25.09
N GLY A 434 11.61 -16.04 26.21
CA GLY A 434 10.48 -16.98 26.22
C GLY A 434 9.33 -16.60 25.29
N ALA A 435 9.12 -15.30 25.04
CA ALA A 435 8.15 -14.81 24.06
C ALA A 435 8.55 -15.13 22.58
N CYS A 436 9.83 -15.38 22.34
CA CYS A 436 10.39 -15.73 21.03
C CYS A 436 10.66 -17.24 20.87
N ALA A 437 10.29 -18.06 21.87
CA ALA A 437 10.65 -19.48 21.91
C ALA A 437 9.94 -20.32 20.84
N ASP A 438 8.82 -19.84 20.28
CA ASP A 438 8.14 -20.50 19.16
C ASP A 438 7.80 -19.52 18.03
N PRO A 439 8.77 -19.17 17.17
CA PRO A 439 8.55 -18.30 16.01
C PRO A 439 7.57 -18.92 14.98
N ALA A 440 7.44 -20.25 14.98
CA ALA A 440 6.49 -20.95 14.11
C ALA A 440 5.05 -20.84 14.64
N ALA A 441 4.84 -20.60 15.92
CA ALA A 441 3.51 -20.36 16.49
C ALA A 441 3.12 -18.87 16.50
N SER A 442 4.06 -17.92 16.61
CA SER A 442 3.73 -16.49 16.65
C SER A 442 3.53 -15.87 15.27
N GLY A 443 4.24 -16.33 14.23
CA GLY A 443 4.22 -15.69 12.89
C GLY A 443 4.97 -14.35 12.81
N ASP A 444 5.22 -13.71 13.96
CA ASP A 444 5.79 -12.38 14.07
C ASP A 444 7.28 -12.43 14.45
N TYR A 445 8.17 -12.21 13.48
CA TYR A 445 9.60 -12.02 13.70
C TYR A 445 10.24 -11.18 12.59
N TRP A 446 11.48 -10.71 12.82
CA TRP A 446 12.34 -10.20 11.74
C TRP A 446 13.47 -11.18 11.45
N ARG A 447 14.02 -11.13 10.23
CA ARG A 447 15.19 -11.90 9.82
C ARG A 447 16.15 -11.05 9.00
N TYR A 448 17.42 -11.39 9.08
CA TYR A 448 18.42 -10.88 8.14
C TYR A 448 18.39 -11.71 6.85
N VAL A 449 18.40 -11.02 5.71
CA VAL A 449 18.32 -11.65 4.40
C VAL A 449 19.74 -11.84 3.85
N SER A 450 20.28 -13.05 3.99
CA SER A 450 21.63 -13.40 3.53
C SER A 450 21.73 -13.65 2.03
N GLU A 451 20.66 -14.15 1.42
CA GLU A 451 20.50 -14.34 -0.02
C GLU A 451 19.22 -13.65 -0.47
N THR A 452 19.22 -13.04 -1.67
CA THR A 452 18.06 -12.30 -2.17
C THR A 452 16.82 -13.19 -2.15
N SER A 453 15.78 -12.72 -1.48
CA SER A 453 14.48 -13.37 -1.38
C SER A 453 13.40 -12.31 -1.59
N ARG A 454 12.45 -12.19 -0.67
CA ARG A 454 11.42 -11.14 -0.64
C ARG A 454 12.02 -9.74 -0.42
N CYS A 455 13.12 -9.65 0.32
CA CYS A 455 13.95 -8.44 0.37
C CYS A 455 15.30 -8.65 -0.35
N PRO A 456 15.93 -7.58 -0.86
CA PRO A 456 17.32 -7.60 -1.31
C PRO A 456 18.29 -8.20 -0.29
N SER A 457 19.28 -8.96 -0.76
CA SER A 457 20.37 -9.47 0.09
C SER A 457 21.02 -8.33 0.88
N GLY A 458 21.27 -8.59 2.16
CA GLY A 458 21.86 -7.65 3.09
C GLY A 458 20.86 -6.81 3.87
N GLN A 459 19.54 -6.96 3.70
CA GLN A 459 18.52 -6.17 4.43
C GLN A 459 17.83 -6.97 5.56
N ILE A 460 17.02 -6.27 6.35
CA ILE A 460 16.08 -6.88 7.29
C ILE A 460 14.75 -7.09 6.59
N GLN A 461 14.17 -8.26 6.77
CA GLN A 461 12.79 -8.56 6.42
C GLN A 461 11.98 -8.79 7.70
N PHE A 462 10.83 -8.14 7.80
CA PHE A 462 9.82 -8.47 8.80
C PHE A 462 8.85 -9.51 8.23
N GLU A 463 8.37 -10.41 9.08
CA GLU A 463 7.39 -11.45 8.75
C GLU A 463 6.18 -11.32 9.68
N GLY A 464 4.98 -11.60 9.15
CA GLY A 464 3.73 -11.40 9.90
C GLY A 464 3.57 -9.96 10.41
N ARG A 465 3.10 -9.82 11.65
CA ARG A 465 2.91 -8.55 12.38
C ARG A 465 4.13 -8.12 13.19
N ALA A 466 5.30 -8.65 12.85
CA ALA A 466 6.57 -8.20 13.42
C ALA A 466 6.92 -6.77 13.03
N VAL A 467 6.26 -6.25 12.01
CA VAL A 467 6.43 -4.86 11.66
C VAL A 467 5.81 -3.96 12.72
N ALA A 468 6.43 -2.81 12.90
CA ALA A 468 6.07 -1.87 13.94
C ALA A 468 4.71 -1.21 13.67
N GLN A 469 4.00 -0.86 14.73
CA GLN A 469 2.70 -0.21 14.68
C GLN A 469 2.83 1.23 14.16
N SER A 470 1.80 1.70 13.45
CA SER A 470 1.65 3.10 13.04
C SER A 470 1.84 4.04 14.22
N GLY A 471 2.62 5.10 14.00
CA GLY A 471 2.96 6.08 15.03
C GLY A 471 4.00 5.65 16.06
N SER A 472 4.46 4.38 16.06
CA SER A 472 5.54 3.92 16.94
C SER A 472 6.92 4.36 16.45
N ASP A 473 7.84 4.61 17.39
CA ASP A 473 9.24 4.91 17.08
C ASP A 473 10.05 3.60 17.06
N VAL A 474 10.56 3.21 15.88
CA VAL A 474 11.45 2.04 15.77
C VAL A 474 12.91 2.44 15.84
N ARG A 475 13.71 1.62 16.51
CA ARG A 475 15.17 1.73 16.57
C ARG A 475 15.78 0.41 16.19
N LEU A 476 16.74 0.47 15.27
CA LEU A 476 17.64 -0.63 15.02
C LEU A 476 18.92 -0.40 15.82
N GLU A 477 19.18 -1.29 16.77
CA GLU A 477 20.37 -1.26 17.61
C GLU A 477 21.28 -2.40 17.20
N CYS A 478 22.45 -2.09 16.66
CA CYS A 478 23.43 -3.10 16.28
C CYS A 478 24.67 -2.98 17.16
N LEU A 479 25.20 -4.12 17.59
CA LEU A 479 26.53 -4.24 18.17
C LEU A 479 27.56 -4.08 17.05
N SER A 480 28.56 -3.23 17.28
CA SER A 480 29.74 -3.11 16.43
C SER A 480 30.98 -3.35 17.28
N ALA A 481 31.80 -4.33 16.89
CA ALA A 481 33.12 -4.48 17.49
C ALA A 481 34.01 -3.30 17.10
N VAL A 482 34.40 -2.46 18.07
CA VAL A 482 35.38 -1.39 17.85
C VAL A 482 36.77 -2.04 17.79
N GLY A 483 37.20 -2.46 16.60
CA GLY A 483 38.45 -3.21 16.47
C GLY A 483 38.97 -3.36 15.04
N GLY A 484 39.26 -2.24 14.37
CA GLY A 484 40.11 -2.23 13.17
C GLY A 484 41.11 -1.08 13.25
N PRO A 485 42.41 -1.28 13.00
CA PRO A 485 43.37 -0.19 13.02
C PRO A 485 42.98 0.84 11.95
N LEU A 486 42.91 2.11 12.35
CA LEU A 486 42.94 3.22 11.42
C LEU A 486 44.30 3.18 10.70
N GLU A 487 44.33 2.65 9.48
CA GLU A 487 45.48 2.89 8.59
C GLU A 487 45.44 4.35 8.09
N PRO A 488 46.62 4.98 7.94
CA PRO A 488 46.77 6.42 7.76
C PRO A 488 46.26 6.99 6.43
#